data_AF-A0A0A0KCR6-F1
#
_entry.id   AF-A0A0A0KCR6-F1
#
_cell.length_a   1.000
_cell.length_b   1.000
_cell.length_c   1.000
_cell.angle_alpha   90.00
_cell.angle_beta   90.00
_cell.angle_gamma   90.00
#
_symmetry.space_group_name_H-M   'P 1'
#
loop_
_entity.id
_entity.type
_entity.pdbx_description
1 polymer ?
#
loop_
_entity_poly.entity_id
_entity_poly.type
_entity_poly.pdbx_seq_one_letter_code
_entity_poly.pdbx_strand_id
1 'polypeptide(L)'
;MSTIEAGTPGYFDPEYYISNRLTEKSDVYSFGVVLLKIITCRPVISRAQQNVHIIQWATTMISQGDIRNVIDSRLKGEFDSNSVWKSVEIATACVSSNSSSRPKINHKGLSGHGNESEDRKSLT
;
A
#
# COMPACT_ATOMS: atom_id res chain seq x y z
N MET A 1 3.59 -9.76 33.19
CA MET A 1 2.46 -10.05 32.27
C MET A 1 2.91 -9.63 30.89
N SER A 2 3.06 -10.58 29.96
CA SER A 2 3.40 -10.29 28.56
C SER A 2 2.09 -10.16 27.80
N THR A 3 1.81 -8.99 27.23
CA THR A 3 0.62 -8.80 26.39
C THR A 3 0.85 -9.61 25.12
N ILE A 4 0.04 -10.64 24.88
CA ILE A 4 0.06 -11.39 23.63
C ILE A 4 -0.31 -10.39 22.53
N GLU A 5 0.62 -10.11 21.61
CA GLU A 5 0.36 -9.25 20.47
C GLU A 5 -0.84 -9.79 19.69
N ALA A 6 -1.99 -9.14 19.80
CA ALA A 6 -3.19 -9.52 19.10
C ALA A 6 -3.20 -8.86 17.72
N GLY A 7 -3.40 -9.65 16.66
CA GLY A 7 -3.60 -9.15 15.31
C GLY A 7 -3.37 -10.22 14.25
N THR A 8 -3.59 -9.86 12.99
CA THR A 8 -3.48 -10.81 11.87
C THR A 8 -2.08 -10.77 11.28
N PRO A 9 -1.35 -11.90 11.20
CA PRO A 9 -0.02 -11.94 10.58
C PRO A 9 -0.03 -11.35 9.17
N GLY A 10 0.99 -10.52 8.88
CA GLY A 10 1.16 -9.84 7.59
C GLY A 10 0.58 -8.41 7.52
N TYR A 11 -0.20 -7.96 8.51
CA TYR A 11 -0.71 -6.58 8.52
C TYR A 11 0.09 -5.65 9.43
N PHE A 12 0.95 -6.20 10.28
CA PHE A 12 1.68 -5.44 11.27
C PHE A 12 2.77 -4.56 10.66
N ASP A 13 2.85 -3.33 11.18
CA ASP A 13 3.88 -2.35 10.88
C ASP A 13 5.27 -2.85 11.34
N PRO A 14 6.29 -2.88 10.46
CA PRO A 14 7.64 -3.28 10.85
C PRO A 14 8.25 -2.37 11.94
N GLU A 15 7.89 -1.08 11.99
CA GLU A 15 8.36 -0.17 13.03
C GLU A 15 7.62 -0.34 14.36
N TYR A 16 6.41 -0.91 14.36
CA TYR A 16 5.70 -1.29 15.58
C TYR A 16 6.49 -2.36 16.34
N TYR A 17 6.99 -3.39 15.64
CA TYR A 17 7.78 -4.47 16.26
C TYR A 17 9.08 -3.98 16.91
N ILE A 18 9.68 -2.92 16.37
CA ILE A 18 10.93 -2.36 16.88
C ILE A 18 10.67 -1.41 18.05
N SER A 19 9.63 -0.58 17.94
CA SER A 19 9.35 0.48 18.91
C SER A 19 8.40 0.07 20.04
N ASN A 20 7.64 -1.02 19.88
CA ASN A 20 6.49 -1.39 20.71
C ASN A 20 5.44 -0.26 20.87
N ARG A 21 5.35 0.64 19.89
CA ARG A 21 4.43 1.78 19.92
C ARG A 21 3.44 1.68 18.78
N LEU A 22 2.17 1.46 19.13
CA LEU A 22 1.08 1.59 18.18
C LEU A 22 0.83 3.07 17.90
N THR A 23 0.81 3.46 16.63
CA THR A 23 0.63 4.85 16.19
C THR A 23 -0.38 4.92 15.05
N GLU A 24 -0.88 6.12 14.74
CA GLU A 24 -1.68 6.36 13.52
C GLU A 24 -0.95 5.87 12.26
N LYS A 25 0.39 5.92 12.24
CA LYS A 25 1.19 5.43 11.11
C LYS A 25 1.17 3.91 10.99
N SER A 26 0.96 3.18 12.07
CA SER A 26 0.79 1.73 12.06
C SER A 26 -0.57 1.34 11.49
N ASP A 27 -1.60 2.15 11.74
CA ASP A 27 -2.91 2.00 11.10
C ASP A 27 -2.84 2.29 9.60
N VAL A 28 -2.11 3.34 9.20
CA VAL A 28 -1.85 3.65 7.78
C VAL A 28 -1.15 2.50 7.07
N TYR A 29 -0.15 1.88 7.70
CA TYR A 29 0.52 0.71 7.14
C TYR A 29 -0.45 -0.45 6.92
N SER A 30 -1.22 -0.80 7.96
CA SER A 30 -2.22 -1.88 7.90
C SER A 30 -3.26 -1.62 6.81
N PHE A 31 -3.70 -0.36 6.67
CA PHE A 31 -4.60 0.07 5.60
C PHE A 31 -3.99 -0.13 4.21
N GLY A 32 -2.71 0.22 4.02
CA GLY A 32 -1.98 -0.02 2.78
C GLY A 32 -1.97 -1.51 2.37
N VAL A 33 -1.75 -2.41 3.34
CA VAL A 33 -1.82 -3.86 3.11
C VAL A 33 -3.22 -4.29 2.67
N VAL A 34 -4.27 -3.76 3.31
CA VAL A 34 -5.67 -4.03 2.92
C VAL A 34 -5.96 -3.51 1.52
N LEU A 35 -5.48 -2.32 1.16
CA LEU A 35 -5.69 -1.73 -0.15
C LEU A 35 -5.03 -2.58 -1.25
N LEU A 36 -3.80 -3.04 -1.05
CA LEU A 36 -3.15 -4.00 -1.96
C LEU A 36 -3.95 -5.31 -2.06
N LYS A 37 -4.45 -5.82 -0.94
CA LYS A 37 -5.29 -7.03 -0.93
C LYS A 37 -6.56 -6.84 -1.76
N ILE A 38 -7.20 -5.68 -1.70
CA ILE A 38 -8.43 -5.38 -2.47
C ILE A 38 -8.10 -5.30 -3.96
N ILE A 39 -7.08 -4.52 -4.34
CA ILE A 39 -6.68 -4.30 -5.75
C ILE A 39 -6.31 -5.61 -6.44
N THR A 40 -5.56 -6.46 -5.74
CA THR A 40 -4.98 -7.69 -6.30
C THR A 40 -5.86 -8.93 -6.09
N CYS A 41 -6.76 -8.88 -5.12
CA CYS A 41 -7.51 -10.02 -4.57
C CYS A 41 -6.65 -11.24 -4.21
N ARG A 42 -5.39 -10.99 -3.78
CA ARG A 42 -4.45 -12.02 -3.35
C ARG A 42 -4.43 -12.19 -1.82
N PRO A 43 -4.05 -13.37 -1.30
CA PRO A 43 -3.74 -13.51 0.12
C PRO A 43 -2.54 -12.62 0.49
N VAL A 44 -2.56 -12.06 1.71
CA VAL A 44 -1.46 -11.20 2.21
C VAL A 44 -0.14 -11.96 2.32
N ILE A 45 -0.20 -13.24 2.68
CA ILE A 45 0.93 -14.16 2.67
C ILE A 45 0.58 -15.33 1.76
N SER A 46 1.31 -15.48 0.66
CA SER A 46 1.06 -16.55 -0.31
C SER A 46 1.81 -17.83 0.06
N ARG A 47 1.11 -18.81 0.63
CA ARG A 47 1.70 -20.13 0.96
C ARG A 47 2.22 -20.88 -0.28
N ALA A 48 1.55 -20.71 -1.41
CA ALA A 48 1.94 -21.35 -2.68
C ALA A 48 3.24 -20.76 -3.27
N GLN A 49 3.60 -19.53 -2.88
CA GLN A 49 4.79 -18.83 -3.38
C GLN A 49 5.79 -18.63 -2.24
N GLN A 50 6.15 -19.69 -1.52
CA GLN A 50 7.17 -19.65 -0.46
C GLN A 50 6.91 -18.59 0.63
N ASN A 51 5.65 -18.35 1.00
CA ASN A 51 5.25 -17.32 1.96
C ASN A 51 5.64 -15.88 1.57
N VAL A 52 5.74 -15.59 0.27
CA VAL A 52 5.95 -14.22 -0.22
C VAL A 52 4.81 -13.30 0.26
N HIS A 53 5.21 -12.16 0.80
CA HIS A 53 4.29 -11.12 1.25
C HIS A 53 3.71 -10.34 0.07
N ILE A 54 2.44 -9.92 0.17
CA ILE A 54 1.75 -9.19 -0.90
C ILE A 54 2.47 -7.90 -1.29
N ILE A 55 3.10 -7.22 -0.34
CA ILE A 55 3.90 -6.01 -0.61
C ILE A 55 5.07 -6.35 -1.55
N GLN A 56 5.84 -7.40 -1.23
CA GLN A 56 7.00 -7.81 -2.04
C GLN A 56 6.57 -8.22 -3.45
N TRP A 57 5.47 -8.97 -3.56
CA TRP A 57 4.91 -9.35 -4.85
C TRP A 57 4.46 -8.10 -5.64
N ALA A 58 3.67 -7.22 -5.02
CA ALA A 58 3.15 -6.02 -5.67
C ALA A 58 4.28 -5.11 -6.16
N THR A 59 5.29 -4.83 -5.33
CA THR A 59 6.47 -4.03 -5.73
C THR A 59 7.17 -4.62 -6.95
N THR A 60 7.33 -5.95 -7.00
CA THR A 60 7.93 -6.63 -8.15
C THR A 60 7.09 -6.42 -9.42
N MET A 61 5.77 -6.60 -9.32
CA MET A 61 4.88 -6.42 -10.48
C MET A 61 4.80 -4.96 -10.94
N ILE A 62 4.75 -4.01 -10.01
CA ILE A 62 4.73 -2.57 -10.31
C ILE A 62 6.02 -2.17 -11.03
N SER A 63 7.17 -2.70 -10.63
CA SER A 63 8.46 -2.42 -11.28
C SER A 63 8.53 -2.88 -12.73
N GLN A 64 7.67 -3.80 -13.15
CA GLN A 64 7.55 -4.27 -14.54
C GLN A 64 6.72 -3.32 -15.41
N GLY A 65 6.06 -2.32 -14.82
CA GLY A 65 5.38 -1.24 -15.53
C GLY A 65 3.98 -1.55 -16.07
N ASP A 66 3.47 -2.78 -15.92
CA ASP A 66 2.13 -3.15 -16.36
C ASP A 66 1.18 -3.41 -15.17
N ILE A 67 0.36 -2.40 -14.87
CA ILE A 67 -0.63 -2.42 -13.80
C ILE A 67 -1.67 -3.53 -13.97
N ARG A 68 -1.93 -3.99 -15.20
CA ARG A 68 -2.93 -5.03 -15.47
C ARG A 68 -2.54 -6.36 -14.83
N ASN A 69 -1.25 -6.59 -14.61
CA ASN A 69 -0.75 -7.78 -13.94
C ASN A 69 -0.83 -7.69 -12.41
N VAL A 70 -1.06 -6.49 -11.87
CA VAL A 70 -1.28 -6.25 -10.43
C VAL A 70 -2.75 -6.48 -10.08
N ILE A 71 -3.65 -6.11 -10.98
CA ILE A 71 -5.10 -6.07 -10.75
C ILE A 71 -5.71 -7.48 -10.75
N ASP A 72 -6.76 -7.66 -9.96
CA ASP A 72 -7.59 -8.85 -10.00
C ASP A 72 -8.14 -9.12 -11.43
N SER A 73 -7.67 -10.21 -12.02
CA SER A 73 -8.11 -10.71 -13.33
C SER A 73 -9.63 -10.89 -13.46
N ARG A 74 -10.36 -11.06 -12.34
CA ARG A 74 -11.83 -11.18 -12.34
C ARG A 74 -12.53 -9.88 -12.75
N LEU A 75 -11.85 -8.74 -12.68
CA LEU A 75 -12.38 -7.46 -13.20
C LEU A 75 -12.42 -7.42 -14.73
N LYS A 76 -11.76 -8.35 -15.44
CA LYS A 76 -11.84 -8.49 -16.91
C LYS A 76 -11.57 -7.20 -17.72
N GLY A 77 -10.82 -6.26 -17.16
CA GLY A 77 -10.53 -4.97 -17.81
C GLY A 77 -11.56 -3.88 -17.54
N GLU A 78 -12.60 -4.14 -16.74
CA GLU A 78 -13.63 -3.19 -16.34
C GLU A 78 -13.14 -2.29 -15.19
N PHE A 79 -12.10 -1.50 -15.44
CA PHE A 79 -11.56 -0.55 -14.47
C PHE A 79 -10.90 0.65 -15.15
N ASP A 80 -10.90 1.80 -14.49
CA ASP A 80 -10.12 2.96 -14.92
C ASP A 80 -8.66 2.77 -14.51
N SER A 81 -7.76 2.67 -15.49
CA SER A 81 -6.34 2.40 -15.25
C SER A 81 -5.66 3.51 -14.45
N ASN A 82 -6.06 4.77 -14.64
CA ASN A 82 -5.50 5.90 -13.92
C ASN A 82 -5.88 5.86 -12.43
N SER A 83 -7.15 5.58 -12.12
CA SER A 83 -7.63 5.42 -10.74
C SER A 83 -6.95 4.26 -10.05
N VAL A 84 -6.72 3.15 -10.74
CA VAL A 84 -6.00 2.01 -10.16
C VAL A 84 -4.53 2.35 -9.93
N TRP A 85 -3.86 2.99 -10.88
CA TRP A 85 -2.48 3.42 -10.73
C TRP A 85 -2.31 4.30 -9.49
N LYS A 86 -3.14 5.33 -9.33
CA LYS A 86 -3.17 6.19 -8.14
C LYS A 86 -3.43 5.41 -6.86
N SER A 87 -4.35 4.44 -6.91
CA SER A 87 -4.65 3.59 -5.75
C SER A 87 -3.44 2.75 -5.34
N VAL A 88 -2.68 2.23 -6.32
CA VAL A 88 -1.45 1.47 -6.08
C VAL A 88 -0.31 2.36 -5.57
N GLU A 89 -0.17 3.59 -6.07
CA GLU A 89 0.79 4.56 -5.55
C GLU A 89 0.50 4.89 -4.08
N ILE A 90 -0.77 5.15 -3.75
CA ILE A 90 -1.20 5.40 -2.36
C ILE A 90 -0.93 4.17 -1.50
N ALA A 91 -1.29 2.97 -1.97
CA ALA A 91 -1.06 1.73 -1.23
C ALA A 91 0.43 1.51 -0.96
N THR A 92 1.28 1.70 -1.97
CA THR A 92 2.74 1.57 -1.87
C THR A 92 3.33 2.59 -0.89
N ALA A 93 2.84 3.84 -0.90
CA ALA A 93 3.28 4.86 0.05
C ALA A 93 2.86 4.51 1.49
N CYS A 94 1.66 3.96 1.69
CA CYS A 94 1.17 3.54 3.00
C CYS A 94 2.02 2.43 3.62
N VAL A 95 2.50 1.48 2.82
CA VAL A 95 3.30 0.34 3.27
C VAL A 95 4.81 0.62 3.32
N SER A 96 5.21 1.90 3.27
CA SER A 96 6.63 2.25 3.42
C SER A 96 7.18 1.77 4.76
N SER A 97 8.37 1.17 4.75
CA SER A 97 9.05 0.74 5.97
C SER A 97 9.32 1.91 6.92
N ASN A 98 9.54 3.12 6.39
CA ASN A 98 9.72 4.34 7.19
C ASN A 98 8.37 5.02 7.43
N SER A 99 7.90 5.09 8.68
CA SER A 99 6.59 5.72 9.01
C SER A 99 6.48 7.18 8.63
N SER A 100 7.59 7.92 8.62
CA SER A 100 7.60 9.33 8.25
C SER A 100 7.30 9.57 6.75
N SER A 101 7.61 8.58 5.91
CA SER A 101 7.31 8.59 4.46
C SER A 101 5.86 8.19 4.16
N ARG A 102 5.15 7.58 5.11
CA ARG A 102 3.75 7.21 4.91
C ARG A 102 2.89 8.47 4.83
N PRO A 103 1.81 8.49 4.06
CA PRO A 103 0.85 9.59 4.05
C PRO A 103 0.21 9.79 5.43
N LYS A 104 -0.38 10.98 5.65
CA LYS A 104 -1.26 11.24 6.80
C LYS A 104 -2.70 11.03 6.36
N ILE A 105 -3.52 10.44 7.22
CA ILE A 105 -4.97 10.40 7.00
C ILE A 105 -5.52 11.71 7.56
N ASN A 106 -6.31 12.42 6.75
CA ASN A 106 -7.03 13.60 7.22
C ASN A 106 -8.49 13.52 6.78
N HIS A 107 -9.29 14.52 7.12
CA HIS A 107 -10.71 14.55 6.74
C HIS A 107 -10.96 14.56 5.22
N LYS A 108 -9.94 14.86 4.40
CA LYS A 108 -9.97 14.82 2.94
C LYS A 108 -9.46 13.48 2.37
N GLY A 109 -9.05 12.54 3.22
CA GLY A 109 -8.49 11.25 2.84
C GLY A 109 -6.97 11.20 2.94
N LEU A 110 -6.36 10.32 2.15
CA LEU A 110 -4.91 10.16 2.05
C LEU A 110 -4.36 11.14 1.02
N SER A 111 -3.48 12.03 1.45
CA SER A 111 -2.75 12.89 0.53
C SER A 111 -1.44 12.21 0.14
N GLY A 112 -1.30 11.83 -1.13
CA GLY A 112 0.01 11.48 -1.69
C GLY A 112 0.93 12.71 -1.65
N HIS A 113 2.25 12.49 -1.54
CA HIS A 113 3.21 13.53 -1.90
C HIS A 113 3.10 13.72 -3.41
N GLY A 114 2.27 14.67 -3.85
CA GLY A 114 2.28 15.11 -5.23
C GLY A 114 3.63 15.79 -5.50
N ASN A 115 4.32 15.38 -6.55
CA ASN A 115 5.35 16.21 -7.15
C ASN A 115 4.64 17.45 -7.72
N GLU A 116 4.56 18.54 -6.96
CA GLU A 116 4.21 19.86 -7.47
C GLU A 116 5.34 20.35 -8.39
N SER A 117 5.35 19.87 -9.63
CA SER A 117 6.30 20.38 -10.62
C SER A 117 5.80 20.30 -12.06
N GLU A 118 4.52 20.55 -12.36
CA GLU A 118 4.06 20.85 -13.75
C GLU A 118 2.81 21.75 -13.81
N ASP A 119 2.78 22.89 -13.11
CA ASP A 119 1.68 23.88 -13.29
C ASP A 119 2.15 25.36 -13.30
N ARG A 120 3.37 25.61 -13.79
CA ARG A 120 3.85 26.98 -14.10
C ARG A 120 4.60 27.06 -15.43
N LYS A 121 3.90 26.83 -16.56
CA LYS A 121 4.40 27.34 -17.86
C LYS A 121 3.37 27.62 -18.97
N SER A 122 2.07 27.76 -18.68
CA SER A 122 1.07 28.21 -19.69
C SER A 122 0.43 29.57 -19.42
N LEU A 123 1.11 30.47 -18.71
CA LEU A 123 0.78 31.90 -18.78
C LEU A 123 2.06 32.73 -18.93
N THR A 124 2.56 32.82 -20.16
CA THR A 124 3.12 34.00 -20.85
C THR A 124 3.24 33.61 -22.32
#